data_AF-A0A177CYH0-F1
#
_entry.id   AF-A0A177CYH0-F1
#
_cell.length_a   1.000
_cell.length_b   1.000
_cell.length_c   1.000
_cell.angle_alpha   90.00
_cell.angle_beta   90.00
_cell.angle_gamma   90.00
#
_symmetry.space_group_name_H-M   'P 1'
#
loop_
_entity.id
_entity.type
_entity.pdbx_description
1 polymer ?
#
loop_
_entity_poly.entity_id
_entity_poly.type
_entity_poly.pdbx_seq_one_letter_code
_entity_poly.pdbx_strand_id
1 'polypeptide(L)'
;MHEHTYEAPFFNSPYSIYRGPPSPEVDAAWEAIEYPAQMHFSREEIIKLGKDPEAAAKLPEEWGYGADRYFGVLDGQHLIHCVNLLRQWSHFDYYFPKYTPQSQAPPLASAHKDHCVAVLLEHLTCQPSLNVFTYYWMEGQPDPYPNFEINRKCQNHRDLLEWQREREVAPEFRELSFERPEGAKVRPADPRLAMVEGWVWNGSAPI
;
A
#
# COMPACT_ATOMS: atom_id res chain seq x y z
N MET A 1 21.66 0.09 0.80
CA MET A 1 21.38 -0.23 -0.62
C MET A 1 22.09 -1.53 -0.98
N HIS A 2 21.48 -2.34 -1.84
CA HIS A 2 22.08 -3.58 -2.36
C HIS A 2 21.80 -3.71 -3.87
N GLU A 3 22.61 -4.50 -4.57
CA GLU A 3 22.35 -4.84 -5.97
C GLU A 3 21.47 -6.08 -6.05
N HIS A 4 20.51 -6.08 -6.98
CA HIS A 4 19.61 -7.20 -7.22
C HIS A 4 19.25 -7.30 -8.69
N THR A 5 19.21 -8.52 -9.23
CA THR A 5 18.81 -8.82 -10.60
C THR A 5 17.41 -9.41 -10.58
N TYR A 6 16.47 -8.75 -11.25
CA TYR A 6 15.10 -9.23 -11.40
C TYR A 6 14.96 -10.03 -12.69
N GLU A 7 14.78 -11.34 -12.61
CA GLU A 7 14.65 -12.22 -13.79
C GLU A 7 13.20 -12.36 -14.30
N ALA A 8 12.21 -12.08 -13.43
CA ALA A 8 10.77 -12.13 -13.71
C ALA A 8 10.28 -13.38 -14.51
N PRO A 9 10.56 -14.61 -14.05
CA PRO A 9 10.15 -15.82 -14.77
C PRO A 9 8.62 -15.99 -14.76
N PHE A 10 8.04 -16.53 -15.83
CA PHE A 10 6.58 -16.73 -15.94
C PHE A 10 6.01 -17.69 -14.90
N PHE A 11 6.70 -18.80 -14.63
CA PHE A 11 6.31 -19.75 -13.61
C PHE A 11 6.88 -19.35 -12.24
N ASN A 12 6.28 -19.86 -11.17
CA ASN A 12 6.80 -19.68 -9.80
C ASN A 12 8.02 -20.59 -9.55
N SER A 13 9.09 -20.36 -10.33
CA SER A 13 10.36 -21.07 -10.29
C SER A 13 11.49 -20.06 -10.55
N PRO A 14 12.39 -19.80 -9.59
CA PRO A 14 12.39 -20.37 -8.24
C PRO A 14 11.12 -19.99 -7.46
N TYR A 15 10.74 -20.86 -6.53
CA TYR A 15 9.54 -20.65 -5.73
C TYR A 15 9.65 -19.37 -4.89
N SER A 16 8.62 -18.54 -4.96
CA SER A 16 8.38 -17.40 -4.09
C SER A 16 6.99 -17.52 -3.47
N ILE A 17 6.92 -17.35 -2.14
CA ILE A 17 5.66 -17.36 -1.39
C ILE A 17 4.68 -16.29 -1.91
N TYR A 18 5.21 -15.15 -2.35
CA TYR A 18 4.41 -14.03 -2.88
C TYR A 18 3.71 -14.34 -4.21
N ARG A 19 4.09 -15.44 -4.87
CA ARG A 19 3.51 -15.92 -6.13
C ARG A 19 2.73 -17.23 -5.96
N GLY A 20 2.53 -17.66 -4.71
CA GLY A 20 1.75 -18.84 -4.38
C GLY A 20 0.24 -18.63 -4.62
N PRO A 21 -0.54 -19.72 -4.78
CA PRO A 21 -1.99 -19.64 -4.75
C PRO A 21 -2.48 -19.14 -3.37
N PRO A 22 -3.73 -18.64 -3.26
CA PRO A 22 -4.29 -18.19 -1.98
C PRO A 22 -4.16 -19.24 -0.87
N SER A 23 -3.58 -18.84 0.26
CA SER A 23 -3.48 -19.65 1.47
C SER A 23 -3.16 -18.74 2.68
N PRO A 24 -3.42 -19.20 3.92
CA PRO A 24 -3.05 -18.43 5.12
C PRO A 24 -1.56 -18.05 5.18
N GLU A 25 -0.67 -18.91 4.69
CA GLU A 25 0.77 -18.65 4.67
C GLU A 25 1.14 -17.56 3.65
N VAL A 26 0.48 -17.55 2.50
CA VAL A 26 0.66 -16.49 1.49
C VAL A 26 0.13 -15.17 2.04
N ASP A 27 -1.04 -15.18 2.67
CA ASP A 27 -1.64 -13.98 3.26
C ASP A 27 -0.75 -13.39 4.35
N ALA A 28 -0.26 -14.22 5.28
CA ALA A 28 0.69 -13.79 6.31
C ALA A 28 1.99 -13.22 5.73
N ALA A 29 2.50 -13.79 4.63
CA ALA A 29 3.71 -13.27 3.97
C ALA A 29 3.49 -11.89 3.36
N TRP A 30 2.33 -11.67 2.72
CA TRP A 30 1.95 -10.36 2.17
C TRP A 30 1.69 -9.33 3.27
N GLU A 31 0.92 -9.68 4.30
CA GLU A 31 0.64 -8.82 5.46
C GLU A 31 1.93 -8.32 6.14
N ALA A 32 2.94 -9.19 6.24
CA ALA A 32 4.22 -8.86 6.85
C ALA A 32 5.03 -7.76 6.12
N ILE A 33 4.72 -7.51 4.84
CA ILE A 33 5.46 -6.54 4.00
C ILE A 33 4.64 -5.36 3.50
N GLU A 34 3.31 -5.44 3.56
CA GLU A 34 2.42 -4.37 3.07
C GLU A 34 1.94 -3.43 4.17
N TYR A 35 2.07 -3.85 5.43
CA TYR A 35 1.34 -3.26 6.55
C TYR A 35 1.49 -1.72 6.59
N PRO A 36 0.42 -0.96 6.28
CA PRO A 36 0.46 0.49 6.20
C PRO A 36 0.36 1.08 7.60
N ALA A 37 1.37 0.81 8.43
CA ALA A 37 1.42 1.23 9.82
C ALA A 37 1.21 2.74 9.96
N GLN A 38 0.38 3.12 10.92
CA GLN A 38 0.23 4.51 11.31
C GLN A 38 1.46 4.89 12.14
N MET A 39 2.19 5.87 11.64
CA MET A 39 3.41 6.37 12.26
C MET A 39 3.17 7.74 12.86
N HIS A 40 3.95 8.09 13.88
CA HIS A 40 3.95 9.43 14.46
C HIS A 40 5.10 10.29 13.92
N PHE A 41 4.82 11.57 13.67
CA PHE A 41 5.78 12.55 13.18
C PHE A 41 5.75 13.83 14.02
N SER A 42 6.89 14.50 14.16
CA SER A 42 6.96 15.83 14.77
C SER A 42 6.45 16.92 13.81
N ARG A 43 6.13 18.09 14.36
CA ARG A 43 5.78 19.27 13.57
C ARG A 43 6.85 19.63 12.53
N GLU A 44 8.12 19.57 12.90
CA GLU A 44 9.25 19.85 12.01
C GLU A 44 9.34 18.84 10.87
N GLU A 45 9.05 17.56 11.14
CA GLU A 45 8.98 16.51 10.12
C GLU A 45 7.82 16.80 9.13
N ILE A 46 6.63 17.16 9.62
CA ILE A 46 5.49 17.56 8.76
C ILE A 46 5.85 18.75 7.86
N ILE A 47 6.53 19.77 8.39
CA ILE A 47 7.00 20.90 7.58
C ILE A 47 8.00 20.45 6.52
N LYS A 48 8.96 19.57 6.86
CA LYS A 48 9.95 19.04 5.91
C LYS A 48 9.31 18.20 4.80
N LEU A 49 8.17 17.55 5.08
CA LEU A 49 7.35 16.87 4.08
C LEU A 49 6.59 17.83 3.16
N GLY A 50 6.70 19.15 3.38
CA GLY A 50 5.97 20.18 2.62
C GLY A 50 4.48 20.23 2.93
N LYS A 51 4.06 19.73 4.10
CA LYS A 51 2.67 19.71 4.55
C LYS A 51 2.40 20.85 5.54
N ASP A 52 1.15 21.33 5.59
CA ASP A 52 0.72 22.34 6.57
C ASP A 52 0.42 21.66 7.92
N PRO A 53 1.19 21.95 9.00
CA PRO A 53 0.95 21.37 10.32
C PRO A 53 -0.36 21.83 10.97
N GLU A 54 -0.98 22.89 10.47
CA GLU A 54 -2.30 23.35 10.94
C GLU A 54 -3.46 22.65 10.22
N ALA A 55 -3.17 21.91 9.15
CA ALA A 55 -4.15 21.09 8.42
C ALA A 55 -3.92 19.58 8.60
N ALA A 56 -2.69 19.17 8.92
CA ALA A 56 -2.39 17.79 9.29
C ALA A 56 -3.04 17.46 10.64
N ALA A 57 -3.63 16.27 10.73
CA ALA A 57 -4.32 15.88 11.94
C ALA A 57 -3.33 15.36 12.99
N LYS A 58 -3.51 15.84 14.23
CA LYS A 58 -2.65 15.55 15.37
C LYS A 58 -3.08 14.28 16.08
N LEU A 59 -2.10 13.59 16.65
CA LEU A 59 -2.34 12.55 17.63
C LEU A 59 -2.76 13.19 18.97
N PRO A 60 -3.68 12.55 19.71
CA PRO A 60 -4.00 12.99 21.07
C PRO A 60 -2.76 12.94 21.98
N GLU A 61 -2.57 13.97 22.81
CA GLU A 61 -1.40 14.07 23.68
C GLU A 61 -1.40 12.97 24.75
N GLU A 62 -2.59 12.52 25.17
CA GLU A 62 -2.79 11.44 26.13
C GLU A 62 -2.24 10.09 25.68
N TRP A 63 -1.94 9.92 24.38
CA TRP A 63 -1.29 8.71 23.86
C TRP A 63 0.20 8.66 24.17
N GLY A 64 0.78 9.71 24.77
CA GLY A 64 2.14 9.68 25.31
C GLY A 64 3.26 9.95 24.31
N TYR A 65 2.94 10.32 23.06
CA TYR A 65 3.93 10.69 22.04
C TYR A 65 4.48 12.11 22.20
N GLY A 66 3.89 12.90 23.11
CA GLY A 66 4.16 14.32 23.33
C GLY A 66 3.24 15.25 22.53
N ALA A 67 3.35 16.54 22.79
CA ALA A 67 2.61 17.58 22.06
C ALA A 67 3.06 17.68 20.59
N ASP A 68 2.17 18.17 19.74
CA ASP A 68 2.42 18.41 18.31
C ASP A 68 2.96 17.18 17.54
N ARG A 69 2.34 16.03 17.82
CA ARG A 69 2.55 14.80 17.07
C ARG A 69 1.45 14.60 16.05
N TYR A 70 1.82 14.05 14.91
CA TYR A 70 0.94 13.90 13.75
C TYR A 70 0.96 12.46 13.26
N PHE A 71 -0.16 11.97 12.74
CA PHE A 71 -0.18 10.66 12.10
C PHE A 71 0.18 10.74 10.62
N GLY A 72 0.81 9.69 10.11
CA GLY A 72 1.08 9.50 8.70
C GLY A 72 1.35 8.04 8.38
N VAL A 73 1.31 7.71 7.08
CA VAL A 73 1.59 6.37 6.57
C VAL A 73 2.64 6.49 5.47
N LEU A 74 3.52 5.50 5.36
CA LEU A 74 4.49 5.44 4.27
C LEU A 74 3.80 5.13 2.95
N ASP A 75 4.02 6.01 1.96
CA ASP A 75 3.52 5.81 0.59
C ASP A 75 3.96 4.47 0.00
N GLY A 76 5.23 4.07 0.22
CA GLY A 76 5.73 2.77 -0.23
C GLY A 76 4.94 1.57 0.31
N GLN A 77 4.46 1.64 1.55
CA GLN A 77 3.65 0.57 2.15
C GLN A 77 2.22 0.60 1.60
N HIS A 78 1.66 1.79 1.40
CA HIS A 78 0.38 1.96 0.70
C HIS A 78 0.42 1.39 -0.74
N LEU A 79 1.52 1.56 -1.47
CA LEU A 79 1.68 0.96 -2.80
C LEU A 79 1.73 -0.57 -2.76
N ILE A 80 2.43 -1.17 -1.79
CA ILE A 80 2.46 -2.63 -1.62
C ILE A 80 1.06 -3.14 -1.23
N HIS A 81 0.36 -2.42 -0.37
CA HIS A 81 -1.04 -2.69 -0.03
C HIS A 81 -1.94 -2.72 -1.26
N CYS A 82 -1.82 -1.72 -2.14
CA CYS A 82 -2.52 -1.69 -3.42
C CYS A 82 -2.22 -2.94 -4.28
N VAL A 83 -0.96 -3.41 -4.31
CA VAL A 83 -0.61 -4.64 -5.04
C VAL A 83 -1.26 -5.87 -4.41
N ASN A 84 -1.23 -6.02 -3.08
CA ASN A 84 -1.86 -7.16 -2.42
C ASN A 84 -3.39 -7.14 -2.58
N LEU A 85 -4.03 -5.98 -2.52
CA LEU A 85 -5.47 -5.85 -2.78
C LEU A 85 -5.80 -6.32 -4.20
N LEU A 86 -5.00 -5.93 -5.20
CA LEU A 86 -5.17 -6.41 -6.57
C LEU A 86 -4.90 -7.91 -6.72
N ARG A 87 -3.97 -8.48 -5.96
CA ARG A 87 -3.76 -9.94 -5.85
C ARG A 87 -5.00 -10.62 -5.26
N GLN A 88 -5.55 -10.11 -4.16
CA GLN A 88 -6.77 -10.68 -3.58
C GLN A 88 -7.94 -10.57 -4.57
N TRP A 89 -8.03 -9.44 -5.28
CA TRP A 89 -9.03 -9.23 -6.32
C TRP A 89 -8.87 -10.17 -7.53
N SER A 90 -7.64 -10.56 -7.92
CA SER A 90 -7.44 -11.56 -8.97
C SER A 90 -7.84 -12.98 -8.54
N HIS A 91 -7.99 -13.19 -7.23
CA HIS A 91 -8.52 -14.39 -6.60
C HIS A 91 -9.88 -14.12 -5.93
N PHE A 92 -10.74 -13.33 -6.61
CA PHE A 92 -11.97 -12.78 -6.05
C PHE A 92 -12.85 -13.80 -5.33
N ASP A 93 -13.09 -14.97 -5.93
CA ASP A 93 -13.97 -15.99 -5.35
C ASP A 93 -13.44 -16.59 -4.04
N TYR A 94 -12.12 -16.56 -3.83
CA TYR A 94 -11.49 -17.03 -2.60
C TYR A 94 -11.62 -15.98 -1.47
N TYR A 95 -11.30 -14.72 -1.77
CA TYR A 95 -11.24 -13.64 -0.76
C TYR A 95 -12.61 -12.98 -0.50
N PHE A 96 -13.48 -12.94 -1.50
CA PHE A 96 -14.76 -12.24 -1.45
C PHE A 96 -15.95 -13.14 -1.83
N PRO A 97 -16.08 -14.36 -1.25
CA PRO A 97 -17.10 -15.32 -1.66
C PRO A 97 -18.53 -14.81 -1.48
N LYS A 98 -18.74 -13.85 -0.57
CA LYS A 98 -20.05 -13.20 -0.33
C LYS A 98 -20.52 -12.33 -1.49
N TYR A 99 -19.60 -11.91 -2.35
CA TYR A 99 -19.84 -10.98 -3.46
C TYR A 99 -19.59 -11.62 -4.82
N THR A 100 -19.52 -12.96 -4.88
CA THR A 100 -19.35 -13.69 -6.14
C THR A 100 -20.71 -13.84 -6.85
N PRO A 101 -20.81 -13.52 -8.15
CA PRO A 101 -19.75 -13.01 -9.04
C PRO A 101 -19.40 -11.54 -8.76
N GLN A 102 -18.15 -11.16 -9.02
CA GLN A 102 -17.54 -9.83 -8.77
C GLN A 102 -18.45 -8.62 -9.04
N SER A 103 -19.39 -8.70 -9.99
CA SER A 103 -20.42 -7.68 -10.21
C SER A 103 -21.31 -7.36 -8.99
N GLN A 104 -21.32 -8.21 -7.96
CA GLN A 104 -22.03 -7.98 -6.70
C GLN A 104 -21.16 -7.32 -5.62
N ALA A 105 -19.90 -7.01 -5.92
CA ALA A 105 -19.03 -6.28 -4.99
C ALA A 105 -19.64 -4.93 -4.60
N PRO A 106 -19.53 -4.50 -3.34
CA PRO A 106 -19.97 -3.19 -2.92
C PRO A 106 -19.33 -2.09 -3.78
N PRO A 107 -20.04 -0.98 -4.05
CA PRO A 107 -19.49 0.13 -4.84
C PRO A 107 -18.15 0.65 -4.28
N LEU A 108 -18.01 0.66 -2.95
CA LEU A 108 -16.78 1.13 -2.31
C LEU A 108 -15.59 0.19 -2.50
N ALA A 109 -15.82 -1.12 -2.44
CA ALA A 109 -14.78 -2.13 -2.69
C ALA A 109 -14.27 -2.02 -4.14
N SER A 110 -15.20 -1.83 -5.09
CA SER A 110 -14.86 -1.59 -6.50
C SER A 110 -14.09 -0.28 -6.69
N ALA A 111 -14.51 0.79 -6.03
CA ALA A 111 -13.81 2.07 -6.06
C ALA A 111 -12.41 2.00 -5.43
N HIS A 112 -12.24 1.21 -4.36
CA HIS A 112 -10.94 0.98 -3.74
C HIS A 112 -9.99 0.26 -4.69
N LYS A 113 -10.45 -0.80 -5.36
CA LYS A 113 -9.68 -1.48 -6.42
C LYS A 113 -9.27 -0.51 -7.54
N ASP A 114 -10.18 0.35 -8.01
CA ASP A 114 -9.87 1.35 -9.06
C ASP A 114 -8.86 2.41 -8.56
N HIS A 115 -8.96 2.83 -7.29
CA HIS A 115 -7.98 3.69 -6.64
C HIS A 115 -6.59 3.05 -6.61
N CYS A 116 -6.49 1.78 -6.23
CA CYS A 116 -5.22 1.05 -6.22
C CYS A 116 -4.54 1.04 -7.59
N VAL A 117 -5.30 0.78 -8.66
CA VAL A 117 -4.78 0.84 -10.04
C VAL A 117 -4.27 2.23 -10.38
N ALA A 118 -5.06 3.27 -10.07
CA ALA A 118 -4.70 4.65 -10.39
C ALA A 118 -3.44 5.12 -9.65
N VAL A 119 -3.33 4.83 -8.35
CA VAL A 119 -2.17 5.22 -7.53
C VAL A 119 -0.89 4.50 -8.00
N LEU A 120 -0.98 3.19 -8.30
CA LEU A 120 0.17 2.45 -8.84
C LEU A 120 0.62 3.02 -10.20
N LEU A 121 -0.31 3.38 -11.08
CA LEU A 121 0.02 4.00 -12.36
C LEU A 121 0.67 5.37 -12.18
N GLU A 122 0.12 6.21 -11.30
CA GLU A 122 0.69 7.53 -11.00
C GLU A 122 2.11 7.41 -10.45
N HIS A 123 2.35 6.48 -9.52
CA HIS A 123 3.69 6.24 -8.98
C HIS A 123 4.68 5.75 -10.05
N LEU A 124 4.30 4.75 -10.85
CA LEU A 124 5.15 4.20 -11.91
C LEU A 124 5.47 5.21 -13.02
N THR A 125 4.55 6.14 -13.31
CA THR A 125 4.80 7.20 -14.30
C THR A 125 5.53 8.42 -13.71
N CYS A 126 5.39 8.67 -12.42
CA CYS A 126 6.17 9.70 -11.71
C CYS A 126 7.65 9.29 -11.56
N GLN A 127 7.91 8.01 -11.28
CA GLN A 127 9.26 7.46 -11.10
C GLN A 127 9.49 6.24 -12.02
N PRO A 128 9.56 6.45 -13.35
CA PRO A 128 9.69 5.36 -14.30
C PRO A 128 11.06 4.68 -14.21
N SER A 129 11.08 3.36 -14.38
CA SER A 129 12.33 2.63 -14.60
C SER A 129 12.92 3.00 -15.95
N LEU A 130 14.16 3.47 -15.96
CA LEU A 130 14.92 3.74 -17.19
C LEU A 130 15.78 2.54 -17.65
N ASN A 131 15.72 1.41 -16.92
CA ASN A 131 16.40 0.19 -17.33
C ASN A 131 15.76 -0.41 -18.58
N VAL A 132 16.60 -0.96 -19.46
CA VAL A 132 16.18 -1.57 -20.72
C VAL A 132 16.41 -3.08 -20.63
N PHE A 133 15.35 -3.84 -20.85
CA PHE A 133 15.44 -5.29 -21.01
C PHE A 133 15.75 -5.61 -22.48
N THR A 134 16.41 -6.74 -22.75
CA THR A 134 16.86 -7.11 -24.11
C THR A 134 16.12 -8.35 -24.61
N TYR A 135 16.52 -8.89 -25.77
CA TYR A 135 15.96 -10.12 -26.32
C TYR A 135 17.10 -11.09 -26.64
N TYR A 136 16.83 -12.39 -26.53
CA TYR A 136 17.73 -13.47 -26.95
C TYR A 136 17.01 -14.49 -27.83
N TRP A 137 17.76 -15.42 -28.42
CA TRP A 137 17.20 -16.55 -29.18
C TRP A 137 16.96 -17.74 -28.25
N MET A 138 15.69 -18.13 -28.10
CA MET A 138 15.29 -19.27 -27.26
C MET A 138 15.05 -20.50 -28.13
N GLU A 139 15.53 -21.66 -27.68
CA GLU A 139 15.24 -22.94 -28.33
C GLU A 139 13.72 -23.18 -28.41
N GLY A 140 13.25 -23.62 -29.58
CA GLY A 140 11.83 -23.87 -29.84
C GLY A 140 10.98 -22.63 -30.10
N GLN A 141 11.55 -21.42 -30.04
CA GLN A 141 10.85 -20.19 -30.40
C GLN A 141 11.30 -19.70 -31.80
N PRO A 142 10.36 -19.39 -32.71
CA PRO A 142 10.69 -18.87 -34.02
C PRO A 142 11.16 -17.40 -33.99
N ASP A 143 10.79 -16.67 -32.93
CA ASP A 143 11.02 -15.22 -32.77
C ASP A 143 11.90 -14.92 -31.54
N PRO A 144 12.54 -13.73 -31.48
CA PRO A 144 13.32 -13.31 -30.30
C PRO A 144 12.48 -13.35 -29.01
N TYR A 145 13.04 -13.94 -27.97
CA TYR A 145 12.39 -14.07 -26.67
C TYR A 145 12.86 -12.97 -25.71
N PRO A 146 11.95 -12.34 -24.95
CA PRO A 146 12.32 -11.26 -24.04
C PRO A 146 13.20 -11.76 -22.90
N ASN A 147 14.31 -11.07 -22.66
CA ASN A 147 15.11 -11.21 -21.47
C ASN A 147 14.67 -10.15 -20.44
N PHE A 148 13.82 -10.53 -19.49
CA PHE A 148 13.32 -9.61 -18.45
C PHE A 148 14.36 -9.27 -17.36
N GLU A 149 15.57 -9.80 -17.44
CA GLU A 149 16.66 -9.51 -16.50
C GLU A 149 16.97 -8.01 -16.43
N ILE A 150 16.76 -7.43 -15.24
CA ILE A 150 17.12 -6.04 -14.95
C ILE A 150 17.91 -5.98 -13.66
N ASN A 151 19.11 -5.41 -13.73
CA ASN A 151 19.93 -5.07 -12.57
C ASN A 151 19.46 -3.77 -11.94
N ARG A 152 19.24 -3.76 -10.63
CA ARG A 152 18.81 -2.58 -9.87
C ARG A 152 19.64 -2.40 -8.61
N LYS A 153 19.71 -1.14 -8.16
CA LYS A 153 20.16 -0.80 -6.80
C LYS A 153 18.92 -0.57 -5.94
N CYS A 154 18.69 -1.46 -5.01
CA CYS A 154 17.49 -1.49 -4.19
C CYS A 154 17.77 -0.92 -2.79
N GLN A 155 16.77 -0.24 -2.23
CA GLN A 155 16.77 0.03 -0.80
C GLN A 155 16.54 -1.27 -0.04
N ASN A 156 17.06 -1.35 1.19
CA ASN A 156 16.81 -2.49 2.04
C ASN A 156 15.43 -2.34 2.68
N HIS A 157 14.47 -3.14 2.22
CA HIS A 157 13.09 -3.07 2.72
C HIS A 157 12.99 -3.47 4.20
N ARG A 158 13.86 -4.36 4.69
CA ARG A 158 13.90 -4.71 6.11
C ARG A 158 14.22 -3.48 6.97
N ASP A 159 15.23 -2.71 6.59
CA ASP A 159 15.63 -1.52 7.35
C ASP A 159 14.50 -0.47 7.35
N LEU A 160 13.72 -0.37 6.27
CA LEU A 160 12.52 0.48 6.22
C LEU A 160 11.43 -0.01 7.18
N LEU A 161 11.17 -1.32 7.21
CA LEU A 161 10.17 -1.92 8.11
C LEU A 161 10.59 -1.80 9.58
N GLU A 162 11.88 -1.91 9.90
CA GLU A 162 12.40 -1.68 11.25
C GLU A 162 12.18 -0.23 11.67
N TRP A 163 12.54 0.74 10.83
CA TRP A 163 12.30 2.16 11.07
C TRP A 163 10.80 2.51 11.20
N GLN A 164 9.93 1.84 10.43
CA GLN A 164 8.48 1.99 10.55
C GLN A 164 7.99 1.53 11.92
N ARG A 165 8.42 0.35 12.39
CA ARG A 165 8.02 -0.22 13.68
C ARG A 165 8.42 0.65 14.86
N GLU A 166 9.60 1.26 14.82
CA GLU A 166 10.09 2.15 15.88
C GLU A 166 9.23 3.40 16.09
N ARG A 167 8.46 3.78 15.07
CA ARG A 167 7.65 5.02 15.03
C ARG A 167 6.17 4.75 14.96
N GLU A 168 5.81 3.49 15.05
CA GLU A 168 4.44 3.05 14.92
C GLU A 168 3.63 3.51 16.15
N VAL A 169 2.40 3.98 15.88
CA VAL A 169 1.41 4.24 16.90
C VAL A 169 0.98 2.91 17.53
N ALA A 170 0.95 2.87 18.86
CA ALA A 170 0.81 1.65 19.63
C ALA A 170 -0.53 0.96 19.29
N PRO A 171 -0.55 -0.38 19.25
CA PRO A 171 -1.72 -1.16 18.85
C PRO A 171 -3.03 -0.74 19.53
N GLU A 172 -2.97 -0.38 20.81
CA GLU A 172 -4.09 0.06 21.62
C GLU A 172 -4.74 1.38 21.15
N PHE A 173 -4.04 2.17 20.34
CA PHE A 173 -4.54 3.44 19.80
C PHE A 173 -4.92 3.36 18.30
N ARG A 174 -4.81 2.17 17.68
CA ARG A 174 -5.03 1.99 16.23
C ARG A 174 -6.51 2.05 15.83
N GLU A 175 -7.45 1.77 16.75
CA GLU A 175 -8.86 2.00 16.49
C GLU A 175 -9.13 3.50 16.54
N LEU A 176 -9.05 4.15 15.38
CA LEU A 176 -9.13 5.59 15.13
C LEU A 176 -10.48 6.25 15.49
N SER A 177 -11.03 6.00 16.68
CA SER A 177 -12.15 6.78 17.20
C SER A 177 -11.66 7.75 18.26
N PHE A 178 -11.01 8.83 17.84
CA PHE A 178 -10.81 10.00 18.70
C PHE A 178 -11.52 11.21 18.10
N GLU A 179 -12.01 12.09 18.97
CA GLU A 179 -12.82 13.22 18.54
C GLU A 179 -11.96 14.21 17.75
N ARG A 180 -12.52 14.69 16.62
CA ARG A 180 -11.90 15.79 15.87
C ARG A 180 -11.81 17.02 16.79
N PRO A 181 -10.62 17.60 17.01
CA PRO A 181 -10.49 18.79 17.84
C PRO A 181 -11.34 19.97 17.35
N GLU A 182 -11.81 20.79 18.29
CA GLU A 182 -12.52 22.03 17.96
C GLU A 182 -11.63 22.96 17.12
N GLY A 183 -12.18 23.53 16.05
CA GLY A 183 -11.44 24.44 15.16
C GLY A 183 -10.49 23.77 14.17
N ALA A 184 -10.43 22.43 14.11
CA ALA A 184 -9.62 21.72 13.11
C ALA A 184 -10.01 22.13 11.67
N LYS A 185 -9.02 22.36 10.80
CA LYS A 185 -9.27 22.65 9.38
C LYS A 185 -9.87 21.42 8.70
N VAL A 186 -11.03 21.59 8.05
CA VAL A 186 -11.75 20.51 7.36
C VAL A 186 -11.72 20.76 5.86
N ARG A 187 -11.47 19.70 5.08
CA ARG A 187 -11.64 19.71 3.62
C ARG A 187 -13.00 19.13 3.26
N PRO A 188 -13.68 19.66 2.21
CA PRO A 188 -14.92 19.04 1.74
C PRO A 188 -14.65 17.61 1.27
N ALA A 189 -15.53 16.69 1.65
CA ALA A 189 -15.49 15.33 1.13
C ALA A 189 -15.89 15.30 -0.35
N ASP A 190 -15.43 14.27 -1.08
CA ASP A 190 -15.97 13.98 -2.41
C ASP A 190 -17.48 13.67 -2.26
N PRO A 191 -18.38 14.33 -3.02
CA PRO A 191 -19.82 14.09 -2.91
C PRO A 191 -20.23 12.62 -3.08
N ARG A 192 -19.45 11.82 -3.83
CA ARG A 192 -19.72 10.40 -4.03
C ARG A 192 -19.53 9.57 -2.76
N LEU A 193 -18.68 10.01 -1.83
CA LEU A 193 -18.50 9.34 -0.54
C LEU A 193 -19.72 9.55 0.37
N ALA A 194 -20.40 10.69 0.25
CA ALA A 194 -21.64 10.96 0.98
C ALA A 194 -22.82 10.10 0.52
N MET A 195 -22.74 9.48 -0.67
CA MET A 195 -23.75 8.56 -1.18
C MET A 195 -23.61 7.15 -0.59
N VAL A 196 -22.54 6.88 0.15
CA VAL A 196 -22.28 5.59 0.79
C VAL A 196 -22.80 5.69 2.23
N GLU A 197 -23.97 5.10 2.46
CA GLU A 197 -24.67 5.18 3.74
C GLU A 197 -23.78 4.67 4.89
N GLY A 198 -23.60 5.49 5.92
CA GLY A 198 -22.82 5.15 7.11
C GLY A 198 -21.31 5.08 6.90
N TRP A 199 -20.77 5.53 5.75
CA TRP A 199 -19.34 5.49 5.51
C TRP A 199 -18.57 6.42 6.46
N VAL A 200 -17.63 5.83 7.19
CA VAL A 200 -16.63 6.51 8.00
C VAL A 200 -15.28 5.87 7.71
N TRP A 201 -14.26 6.67 7.44
CA TRP A 201 -12.90 6.17 7.31
C TRP A 201 -12.41 5.63 8.67
N ASN A 202 -12.08 4.34 8.74
CA ASN A 202 -11.63 3.68 9.98
C ASN A 202 -10.15 3.28 9.95
N GLY A 203 -9.35 3.85 9.03
CA GLY A 203 -7.95 3.45 8.83
C GLY A 203 -7.74 2.39 7.75
N SER A 204 -8.82 1.82 7.21
CA SER A 204 -8.82 0.96 6.03
C SER A 204 -10.02 1.30 5.14
N ALA A 205 -9.87 1.27 3.82
CA ALA A 205 -11.06 1.27 2.97
C ALA A 205 -11.71 -0.11 3.09
N PRO A 206 -13.02 -0.20 3.41
CA PRO A 206 -13.69 -1.49 3.55
C PRO A 206 -13.62 -2.24 2.21
N ILE A 207 -13.32 -3.54 2.30
CA ILE A 207 -13.39 -4.49 1.18
C ILE A 207 -14.71 -5.26 1.27
#